data_AF-A0A1E5IP49-F1
#
_entry.id   AF-A0A1E5IP49-F1
#
_cell.length_a   1.000
_cell.length_b   1.000
_cell.length_c   1.000
_cell.angle_alpha   90.00
_cell.angle_beta   90.00
_cell.angle_gamma   90.00
#
_symmetry.space_group_name_H-M   'P 1'
#
loop_
_entity.id
_entity.type
_entity.pdbx_description
1 polymer ?
#
loop_
_entity_poly.entity_id
_entity_poly.type
_entity_poly.pdbx_seq_one_letter_code
_entity_poly.pdbx_strand_id
1 'polypeptide(L)'
;MTVSTEQAQQTAQAEPKSLRAQFSALISGMAEIEKIPVFRPDLKAEQAQQLTQDGVNLTGQLIVTVEHQQARIEAIEARLDHIDQVADKLLAWLDGQEGWNHEES
;
A
#
# COMPACT_ATOMS: atom_id res chain seq x y z
N MET A 1 -35.50 39.69 0.79
CA MET A 1 -34.80 38.59 0.10
C MET A 1 -33.55 38.27 0.89
N THR A 2 -33.68 37.42 1.92
CA THR A 2 -32.55 36.91 2.70
C THR A 2 -32.13 35.61 2.03
N VAL A 3 -30.98 35.64 1.35
CA VAL A 3 -30.40 34.44 0.73
C VAL A 3 -29.78 33.63 1.87
N SER A 4 -30.40 32.49 2.18
CA SER A 4 -29.93 31.55 3.20
C SER A 4 -28.58 30.96 2.80
N THR A 5 -27.52 31.50 3.40
CA THR A 5 -26.24 30.81 3.59
C THR A 5 -26.46 29.68 4.58
N GLU A 6 -26.71 28.45 4.12
CA GLU A 6 -26.44 27.22 4.88
C GLU A 6 -26.85 26.00 4.05
N GLN A 7 -25.96 25.55 3.16
CA GLN A 7 -25.91 24.16 2.71
C GLN A 7 -24.56 23.88 2.02
N ALA A 8 -23.47 24.22 2.71
CA ALA A 8 -22.21 23.52 2.51
C ALA A 8 -22.32 22.19 3.28
N GLN A 9 -23.09 21.25 2.74
CA GLN A 9 -23.03 19.87 3.20
C GLN A 9 -21.64 19.34 2.85
N GLN A 10 -20.78 19.36 3.85
CA GLN A 10 -19.54 18.61 3.90
C GLN A 10 -19.88 17.14 3.63
N THR A 11 -19.70 16.71 2.39
CA THR A 11 -19.36 15.33 2.10
C THR A 11 -17.96 15.10 2.66
N ALA A 12 -17.88 14.85 3.97
CA ALA A 12 -16.73 14.19 4.54
C ALA A 12 -16.63 12.82 3.87
N GLN A 13 -15.86 12.74 2.79
CA GLN A 13 -15.40 11.47 2.24
C GLN A 13 -14.67 10.78 3.39
N ALA A 14 -15.35 9.81 4.02
CA ALA A 14 -14.73 8.98 5.02
C ALA A 14 -13.48 8.37 4.38
N GLU A 15 -12.30 8.69 4.91
CA GLU A 15 -11.05 8.16 4.40
C GLU A 15 -11.18 6.64 4.27
N PRO A 16 -10.76 6.04 3.14
CA PRO A 16 -10.79 4.60 2.99
C PRO A 16 -9.96 4.00 4.13
N LYS A 17 -10.62 3.20 4.98
CA LYS A 17 -9.99 2.53 6.12
C LYS A 17 -8.74 1.78 5.62
N SER A 18 -7.63 1.90 6.33
CA SER A 18 -6.39 1.16 5.99
C SER A 18 -6.66 -0.34 5.85
N LEU A 19 -5.87 -1.04 5.01
CA LEU A 19 -6.00 -2.51 4.84
C LEU A 19 -5.93 -3.26 6.17
N ARG A 20 -5.10 -2.79 7.10
CA ARG A 20 -5.02 -3.36 8.45
C ARG A 20 -6.32 -3.17 9.24
N ALA A 21 -6.93 -1.99 9.16
CA ALA A 21 -8.21 -1.74 9.81
C ALA A 21 -9.35 -2.57 9.19
N GLN A 22 -9.35 -2.74 7.86
CA GLN A 22 -10.28 -3.61 7.15
C GLN A 22 -10.10 -5.09 7.56
N PHE A 23 -8.85 -5.56 7.65
CA PHE A 23 -8.54 -6.91 8.14
C PHE A 23 -9.01 -7.12 9.58
N SER A 24 -8.72 -6.18 10.48
CA SER A 24 -9.17 -6.26 11.88
C SER A 24 -10.70 -6.31 11.98
N ALA A 25 -11.40 -5.55 11.14
CA ALA A 25 -12.86 -5.57 11.08
C ALA A 25 -13.39 -6.92 10.56
N LEU A 26 -12.73 -7.51 9.55
CA LEU A 26 -13.07 -8.84 9.03
C LEU A 26 -12.93 -9.93 10.10
N ILE A 27 -11.79 -9.97 10.80
CA ILE A 27 -11.57 -10.93 11.90
C ILE A 27 -12.61 -10.75 13.00
N SER A 28 -12.89 -9.50 13.37
CA SER A 28 -13.91 -9.21 14.38
C SER A 28 -15.30 -9.67 13.93
N GLY A 29 -15.66 -9.40 12.67
CA GLY A 29 -16.93 -9.85 12.08
C GLY A 29 -17.07 -11.37 12.09
N MET A 30 -15.99 -12.12 11.82
CA MET A 30 -16.04 -13.59 11.87
C MET A 30 -16.34 -14.11 13.28
N ALA A 31 -15.81 -13.45 14.31
CA ALA A 31 -16.13 -13.79 15.70
C ALA A 31 -17.60 -13.45 16.07
N GLU A 32 -18.18 -12.39 15.48
CA GLU A 32 -19.57 -12.02 15.72
C GLU A 32 -20.58 -13.00 15.07
N ILE A 33 -20.22 -13.65 13.96
CA ILE A 33 -21.06 -14.67 13.30
C ILE A 33 -21.38 -15.83 14.26
N GLU A 34 -20.44 -16.19 15.13
CA GLU A 34 -20.63 -17.26 16.10
C GLU A 34 -21.67 -16.92 17.17
N LYS A 35 -21.93 -15.63 17.39
CA LYS A 35 -22.93 -15.13 18.36
C LYS A 35 -24.34 -15.10 17.78
N ILE A 36 -24.51 -15.32 16.47
CA ILE A 36 -25.83 -15.34 15.84
C ILE A 36 -26.62 -16.54 16.39
N PRO A 37 -27.84 -16.32 16.91
CA PRO A 37 -28.67 -17.39 17.46
C PRO A 37 -28.95 -18.49 16.43
N VAL A 38 -28.95 -19.75 16.89
CA VAL A 38 -29.11 -20.95 16.04
C VAL A 38 -30.39 -20.95 15.20
N PHE A 39 -31.46 -20.30 15.68
CA PHE A 39 -32.73 -20.19 14.99
C PHE A 39 -32.78 -19.09 13.90
N ARG A 40 -31.67 -18.38 13.66
CA ARG A 40 -31.49 -17.44 12.53
C ARG A 40 -30.37 -17.89 11.57
N PRO A 41 -30.49 -19.09 10.96
CA PRO A 41 -29.50 -19.57 10.01
C PRO A 41 -29.42 -18.70 8.74
N ASP A 42 -30.51 -18.00 8.41
CA ASP A 42 -30.62 -17.00 7.34
C ASP A 42 -29.61 -15.86 7.54
N LEU A 43 -29.65 -15.20 8.71
CA LEU A 43 -28.72 -14.09 9.01
C LEU A 43 -27.28 -14.58 9.10
N LYS A 44 -27.08 -15.80 9.61
CA LYS A 44 -25.74 -16.39 9.71
C LYS A 44 -25.14 -16.61 8.33
N ALA A 45 -25.91 -17.14 7.38
CA ALA A 45 -25.48 -17.34 6.01
C ALA A 45 -25.22 -16.00 5.30
N GLU A 46 -26.10 -15.02 5.46
CA GLU A 46 -25.95 -13.68 4.86
C GLU A 46 -24.69 -12.97 5.37
N GLN A 47 -24.45 -12.95 6.67
CA GLN A 47 -23.24 -12.36 7.24
C GLN A 47 -21.97 -13.14 6.82
N ALA A 48 -22.03 -14.46 6.77
CA ALA A 48 -20.90 -15.28 6.31
C ALA A 48 -20.56 -14.98 4.84
N GLN A 49 -21.58 -14.81 3.99
CA GLN A 49 -21.40 -14.44 2.60
C GLN A 49 -20.78 -13.04 2.48
N GLN A 50 -21.27 -12.07 3.26
CA GLN A 50 -20.73 -10.72 3.27
C GLN A 50 -19.25 -10.70 3.71
N LEU A 51 -18.91 -11.39 4.80
CA LEU A 51 -17.52 -11.46 5.25
C LEU A 51 -16.62 -12.19 4.26
N THR A 52 -17.15 -13.21 3.57
CA THR A 52 -16.39 -13.89 2.51
C THR A 52 -16.10 -12.92 1.37
N GLN A 53 -17.09 -12.13 0.94
CA GLN A 53 -16.90 -11.11 -0.09
C GLN A 53 -15.92 -10.03 0.34
N ASP A 54 -16.03 -9.55 1.58
CA ASP A 54 -15.10 -8.58 2.16
C ASP A 54 -13.67 -9.15 2.21
N GLY A 55 -13.52 -10.44 2.52
CA GLY A 55 -12.24 -11.15 2.54
C GLY A 55 -11.61 -11.28 1.15
N VAL A 56 -12.42 -11.61 0.13
CA VAL A 56 -11.98 -11.65 -1.27
C VAL A 56 -11.54 -10.26 -1.73
N ASN A 57 -12.34 -9.23 -1.44
CA ASN A 57 -12.03 -7.85 -1.80
C ASN A 57 -10.73 -7.38 -1.14
N LEU A 58 -10.57 -7.65 0.16
CA LEU A 58 -9.37 -7.29 0.91
C LEU A 58 -8.12 -8.01 0.38
N THR A 59 -8.25 -9.29 0.02
CA THR A 59 -7.17 -10.07 -0.59
C THR A 59 -6.75 -9.46 -1.93
N GLY A 60 -7.71 -9.09 -2.78
CA GLY A 60 -7.44 -8.41 -4.04
C GLY A 60 -6.70 -7.09 -3.84
N GLN A 61 -7.13 -6.26 -2.89
CA GLN A 61 -6.44 -5.01 -2.55
C GLN A 61 -5.01 -5.25 -2.04
N LEU A 62 -4.80 -6.32 -1.25
CA LEU A 62 -3.48 -6.70 -0.76
C LEU A 62 -2.54 -7.10 -1.89
N ILE A 63 -3.02 -7.93 -2.84
CA ILE A 63 -2.25 -8.34 -4.02
C ILE A 63 -1.77 -7.12 -4.81
N VAL A 64 -2.70 -6.21 -5.15
CA VAL A 64 -2.37 -4.97 -5.88
C VAL A 64 -1.34 -4.12 -5.12
N THR A 65 -1.47 -4.04 -3.79
CA THR A 65 -0.52 -3.29 -2.96
C THR A 65 0.87 -3.90 -2.98
N VAL A 66 0.95 -5.23 -2.88
CA VAL A 66 2.22 -5.97 -2.92
C VAL A 66 2.88 -5.86 -4.29
N GLU A 67 2.13 -6.03 -5.38
CA GLU A 67 2.64 -5.87 -6.75
C GLU A 67 3.19 -4.46 -6.99
N HIS A 68 2.47 -3.43 -6.53
CA HIS A 68 2.93 -2.05 -6.64
C HIS A 68 4.18 -1.78 -5.80
N GLN A 69 4.28 -2.36 -4.59
CA GLN A 69 5.49 -2.25 -3.78
C GLN A 69 6.67 -2.97 -4.42
N GLN A 70 6.46 -4.15 -5.01
CA GLN A 70 7.48 -4.90 -5.73
C GLN A 70 8.03 -4.08 -6.90
N ALA A 71 7.17 -3.51 -7.75
CA ALA A 71 7.59 -2.66 -8.86
C ALA A 71 8.38 -1.42 -8.39
N ARG A 72 8.02 -0.85 -7.23
CA ARG A 72 8.77 0.27 -6.64
C ARG A 72 10.14 -0.15 -6.13
N ILE A 73 10.26 -1.34 -5.55
CA ILE A 73 11.54 -1.88 -5.07
C ILE A 73 12.46 -2.13 -6.28
N GLU A 74 11.98 -2.79 -7.32
CA GLU A 74 12.75 -3.03 -8.55
C GLU A 74 13.25 -1.72 -9.18
N ALA A 75 12.41 -0.69 -9.20
CA ALA A 75 12.81 0.63 -9.69
C ALA A 75 13.87 1.31 -8.80
N ILE A 76 13.86 1.06 -7.48
CA ILE A 76 14.89 1.57 -6.57
C ILE A 76 16.19 0.80 -6.76
N GLU A 77 16.14 -0.53 -6.86
CA GLU A 77 17.30 -1.39 -7.13
C GLU A 77 18.00 -0.97 -8.41
N ALA A 78 17.27 -0.79 -9.51
CA ALA A 78 17.84 -0.33 -10.78
C ALA A 78 18.51 1.06 -10.67
N ARG A 79 17.99 1.94 -9.81
CA ARG A 79 18.60 3.25 -9.56
C ARG A 79 19.87 3.14 -8.71
N LEU A 80 19.91 2.23 -7.75
CA LEU A 80 21.11 1.97 -6.95
C LEU A 80 22.21 1.38 -7.83
N ASP A 81 21.90 0.39 -8.65
CA ASP A 81 22.85 -0.17 -9.63
C ASP A 81 23.43 0.90 -10.55
N HIS A 82 22.59 1.84 -11.00
CA HIS A 82 23.06 2.95 -11.82
C HIS A 82 23.99 3.90 -11.07
N ILE A 83 23.70 4.18 -9.79
CA ILE A 83 24.55 5.01 -8.93
C ILE A 83 25.90 4.33 -8.74
N ASP A 84 25.93 3.03 -8.47
CA ASP A 84 27.17 2.26 -8.29
C ASP A 84 28.03 2.31 -9.57
N GLN A 85 27.43 2.12 -10.75
CA GLN A 85 28.14 2.25 -12.03
C GLN A 85 28.71 3.65 -12.28
N VAL A 86 28.00 4.70 -11.84
CA VAL A 86 28.48 6.08 -11.97
C VAL A 86 29.62 6.34 -10.98
N ALA A 87 29.52 5.81 -9.76
CA ALA A 87 30.56 5.91 -8.74
C ALA A 87 31.85 5.20 -9.20
N ASP A 88 31.75 3.99 -9.73
CA ASP A 88 32.89 3.24 -10.26
C ASP A 88 33.60 4.00 -11.38
N LYS A 89 32.83 4.60 -12.31
CA LYS A 89 33.40 5.43 -13.38
C LYS A 89 34.08 6.68 -12.85
N LEU A 90 33.50 7.31 -11.82
CA LEU A 90 34.07 8.51 -11.21
C LEU A 90 35.35 8.19 -10.46
N LEU A 91 35.40 7.08 -9.72
CA LEU A 91 36.61 6.57 -9.08
C LEU A 91 37.70 6.25 -10.10
N ALA A 92 37.37 5.52 -11.17
CA ALA A 92 38.33 5.22 -12.23
C ALA A 92 38.86 6.50 -12.93
N TRP A 93 38.03 7.52 -13.08
CA TRP A 93 38.45 8.82 -13.62
C TRP A 93 39.40 9.55 -12.67
N LEU A 94 39.12 9.54 -11.36
CA LEU A 94 39.98 10.14 -10.33
C LEU A 94 41.35 9.45 -10.26
N ASP A 95 41.38 8.12 -10.23
CA ASP A 95 42.63 7.33 -10.24
C ASP A 95 43.47 7.62 -11.50
N GLY A 96 42.80 7.76 -12.65
CA GLY A 96 43.45 8.14 -13.91
C GLY A 96 44.05 9.56 -13.90
N GLN A 97 43.50 10.49 -13.11
CA GLN A 97 44.07 11.82 -12.93
C GLN A 97 45.27 11.82 -11.97
N GLU A 98 45.29 10.99 -10.93
CA GLU A 98 46.43 10.87 -10.03
C GLU A 98 47.66 10.24 -10.73
N GLY A 99 47.44 9.30 -11.64
CA GLY A 99 48.51 8.68 -12.43
C GLY A 99 49.28 9.67 -13.33
N TRP A 100 48.58 10.64 -13.93
CA TRP A 100 49.21 11.66 -14.78
C TRP A 100 50.03 12.68 -13.98
N ASN A 101 49.62 13.02 -12.76
CA ASN A 101 50.34 14.00 -11.93
C ASN A 101 51.61 13.44 -11.29
N HIS A 102 51.80 12.12 -11.28
CA HIS A 102 52.98 11.47 -10.71
C HIS A 102 54.13 11.23 -11.70
N GLU A 103 53.89 11.31 -13.02
CA GLU A 103 54.94 11.15 -14.05
C GLU A 103 55.65 12.46 -14.44
N GLU A 104 55.23 13.61 -13.91
CA GLU A 104 55.79 14.94 -14.24
C GLU A 104 56.61 15.62 -13.12
N SER A 105 57.01 14.92 -12.03
CA SER A 105 57.89 15.47 -10.97
C SER A 105 59.27 14.85 -10.92
#